data_AF-K9FF99-F1
#
_entry.id   AF-K9FF99-F1
#
_cell.length_a   1.000
_cell.length_b   1.000
_cell.length_c   1.000
_cell.angle_alpha   90.00
_cell.angle_beta   90.00
_cell.angle_gamma   90.00
#
_symmetry.space_group_name_H-M   'P 1'
#
loop_
_entity.id
_entity.type
_entity.pdbx_description
1 polymer ?
#
loop_
_entity_poly.entity_id
_entity_poly.type
_entity_poly.pdbx_seq_one_letter_code
_entity_poly.pdbx_strand_id
1 'polypeptide(L)'
;MSSIYRTRDDLRDCGTIPVENYETIAERLVITCKRHTDHRRRRKGGRAPQDLRTKYQESKAQKSYSKVLEDDPHIFIPFIIDISPRICESFDVSKFCETHIERQEIGFDEKTKSFLEETARRKGIDESLPFKKLMRFLFPLRTPRPITGAETQDHYAYYLAELTSIRNFFGDRIYEAVKTSATRIKENDLNPERTTTESVWTKIPRADNEDAIVHLDVGGAFELASDLFPQASQMVSSALSTHRFAPGSSALQADADLSEIPGALNEYGEYMYASPALGTIIC
;
A
#
# COMPACT_ATOMS: atom_id res chain seq x y z
N MET A 1 5.77 21.80 -7.34
CA MET A 1 5.72 20.67 -6.39
C MET A 1 5.76 21.24 -4.97
N SER A 2 4.87 20.77 -4.08
CA SER A 2 4.90 21.13 -2.65
C SER A 2 6.24 20.69 -2.04
N SER A 3 6.83 21.49 -1.15
CA SER A 3 8.11 21.16 -0.50
C SER A 3 8.06 19.80 0.21
N ILE A 4 6.88 19.42 0.73
CA ILE A 4 6.63 18.16 1.43
C ILE A 4 7.02 16.96 0.57
N TYR A 5 6.72 17.02 -0.74
CA TYR A 5 7.05 15.93 -1.67
C TYR A 5 8.54 15.88 -1.98
N ARG A 6 9.23 17.03 -2.00
CA ARG A 6 10.68 17.05 -2.13
C ARG A 6 11.33 16.41 -0.91
N THR A 7 10.92 16.80 0.29
CA THR A 7 11.40 16.18 1.54
C THR A 7 11.08 14.69 1.60
N ARG A 8 9.92 14.27 1.07
CA ARG A 8 9.57 12.85 0.94
C ARG A 8 10.55 12.11 0.03
N ASP A 9 10.78 12.64 -1.16
CA ASP A 9 11.65 12.00 -2.14
C ASP A 9 13.09 11.93 -1.61
N ASP A 10 13.58 12.99 -0.97
CA ASP A 10 14.90 13.02 -0.31
C ASP A 10 15.00 11.94 0.79
N LEU A 11 13.96 11.79 1.64
CA LEU A 11 13.91 10.75 2.68
C LEU A 11 13.81 9.34 2.12
N ARG A 12 13.07 9.15 1.01
CA ARG A 12 12.93 7.87 0.33
C ARG A 12 14.26 7.43 -0.27
N ASP A 13 14.95 8.34 -0.94
CA ASP A 13 16.19 8.05 -1.62
C ASP A 13 17.33 7.78 -0.62
N CYS A 14 17.30 8.44 0.55
CA CYS A 14 18.29 8.23 1.61
C CYS A 14 17.95 7.06 2.56
N GLY A 15 16.67 6.69 2.69
CA GLY A 15 16.18 5.67 3.63
C GLY A 15 16.40 6.00 5.11
N THR A 16 16.76 7.24 5.45
CA THR A 16 17.10 7.67 6.80
C THR A 16 16.71 9.12 7.05
N ILE A 17 16.47 9.48 8.30
CA ILE A 17 16.15 10.85 8.69
C ILE A 17 17.45 11.63 8.93
N PRO A 18 17.66 12.80 8.29
CA PRO A 18 18.80 13.65 8.56
C PRO A 18 18.82 14.16 10.00
N VAL A 19 20.00 14.20 10.62
CA VAL A 19 20.19 14.51 12.05
C VAL A 19 19.69 15.91 12.41
N GLU A 20 19.82 16.86 11.49
CA GLU A 20 19.32 18.23 11.60
C GLU A 20 17.81 18.30 11.86
N ASN A 21 17.05 17.26 11.49
CA ASN A 21 15.61 17.20 11.68
C ASN A 21 15.19 16.53 12.99
N TYR A 22 16.11 15.95 13.75
CA TYR A 22 15.78 15.13 14.93
C TYR A 22 15.03 15.90 16.00
N GLU A 23 15.50 17.10 16.35
CA GLU A 23 14.84 17.92 17.37
C GLU A 23 13.44 18.36 16.91
N THR A 24 13.34 18.82 15.66
CA THR A 24 12.07 19.19 15.02
C THR A 24 11.05 18.05 15.05
N ILE A 25 11.47 16.84 14.70
CA ILE A 25 10.61 15.65 14.71
C ILE A 25 10.22 15.30 16.15
N ALA A 26 11.17 15.31 17.09
CA ALA A 26 10.89 15.01 18.49
C ALA A 26 9.84 15.95 19.09
N GLU A 27 9.92 17.24 18.81
CA GLU A 27 8.94 18.23 19.25
C GLU A 27 7.55 17.99 18.62
N ARG A 28 7.50 17.77 17.30
CA ARG A 28 6.24 17.66 16.57
C ARG A 28 5.55 16.29 16.76
N LEU A 29 6.32 15.25 17.04
CA LEU A 29 5.79 13.96 17.51
C LEU A 29 5.05 14.13 18.84
N VAL A 30 5.60 14.92 19.77
CA VAL A 30 4.95 15.19 21.05
C VAL A 30 3.60 15.90 20.86
N ILE A 31 3.53 16.90 19.97
CA ILE A 31 2.28 17.61 19.64
C ILE A 31 1.21 16.62 19.13
N THR A 32 1.62 15.70 18.25
CA THR A 32 0.69 14.72 17.64
C THR A 32 0.25 13.65 18.64
N CYS A 33 1.19 13.12 19.43
CA CYS A 33 1.01 11.90 20.20
C CYS A 33 0.56 12.13 21.64
N LYS A 34 0.82 13.30 22.24
CA LYS A 34 0.29 13.60 23.57
C LYS A 34 -1.18 13.96 23.47
N ARG A 35 -2.01 13.20 24.18
CA ARG A 35 -3.38 13.65 24.48
C ARG A 35 -3.28 14.97 25.23
N HIS A 36 -3.82 16.04 24.66
CA HIS A 36 -4.12 17.24 25.44
C HIS A 36 -5.17 16.82 26.47
N THR A 37 -4.72 16.43 27.66
CA THR A 37 -5.57 16.23 28.83
C THR A 37 -6.05 17.59 29.34
N ASP A 38 -6.81 18.30 28.51
CA ASP A 38 -7.48 19.54 28.86
C ASP A 38 -8.87 19.25 29.42
N HIS A 39 -8.93 18.49 30.51
CA HIS A 39 -9.97 18.73 31.50
C HIS A 39 -9.49 19.82 32.45
N ARG A 40 -9.74 21.07 32.01
CA ARG A 40 -10.15 22.21 32.85
C ARG A 40 -9.71 22.14 34.32
N ARG A 41 -8.42 22.22 34.63
CA ARG A 41 -8.04 22.96 35.83
C ARG A 41 -8.08 24.44 35.47
N ARG A 42 -9.27 25.05 35.61
CA ARG A 42 -9.44 26.51 35.67
C ARG A 42 -8.56 27.02 36.82
N ARG A 43 -7.27 27.25 36.54
CA ARG A 43 -6.40 27.98 37.45
C ARG A 43 -6.90 29.42 37.42
N LYS A 44 -7.44 29.89 38.56
CA LYS A 44 -7.76 31.29 38.80
C LYS A 44 -6.46 32.08 38.77
N GLY A 45 -6.08 32.56 37.61
CA GLY A 45 -4.88 33.37 37.38
C GLY A 45 -4.78 33.65 35.89
N GLY A 46 -4.84 34.92 35.50
CA GLY A 46 -4.72 35.32 34.11
C GLY A 46 -3.45 34.76 33.51
N ARG A 47 -3.57 33.90 32.49
CA ARG A 47 -2.42 33.43 31.71
C ARG A 47 -1.92 34.56 30.84
N ALA A 48 -0.60 34.65 30.65
CA ALA A 48 -0.02 35.60 29.73
C ALA A 48 -0.58 35.37 28.30
N PRO A 49 -0.87 36.42 27.52
CA PRO A 49 -1.41 36.28 26.16
C PRO A 49 -0.55 35.41 25.23
N GLN A 50 0.76 35.36 25.46
CA GLN A 50 1.71 34.56 24.67
C GLN A 50 1.48 33.05 24.85
N ASP A 51 1.16 32.60 26.07
CA ASP A 51 0.84 31.20 26.35
C ASP A 51 -0.45 30.74 25.66
N LEU A 52 -1.40 31.65 25.47
CA LEU A 52 -2.66 31.37 24.79
C LEU A 52 -2.44 31.15 23.29
N ARG A 53 -1.56 31.94 22.66
CA ARG A 53 -1.24 31.81 21.24
C ARG A 53 -0.50 30.51 20.94
N THR A 54 0.53 30.19 21.72
CA THR A 54 1.29 28.93 21.54
C THR A 54 0.38 27.72 21.72
N LYS A 55 -0.50 27.74 22.74
CA LYS A 55 -1.45 26.66 22.95
C LYS A 55 -2.46 26.51 21.81
N TYR A 56 -2.93 27.63 21.25
CA TYR A 56 -3.80 27.60 20.07
C TYR A 56 -3.09 26.98 18.86
N GLN A 57 -1.83 27.37 18.63
CA GLN A 57 -0.98 26.82 17.56
C GLN A 57 -0.77 25.33 17.71
N GLU A 58 -0.40 24.86 18.90
CA GLU A 58 -0.25 23.43 19.19
C GLU A 58 -1.54 22.66 18.95
N SER A 59 -2.68 23.19 19.40
CA SER A 59 -3.98 22.53 19.19
C SER A 59 -4.37 22.44 17.71
N LYS A 60 -4.05 23.47 16.92
CA LYS A 60 -4.26 23.46 15.47
C LYS A 60 -3.30 22.48 14.79
N ALA A 61 -2.02 22.54 15.12
CA ALA A 61 -1.00 21.64 14.59
C ALA A 61 -1.32 20.18 14.92
N GLN A 62 -1.76 19.87 16.14
CA GLN A 62 -2.20 18.53 16.52
C GLN A 62 -3.31 18.02 15.60
N LYS A 63 -4.36 18.82 15.37
CA LYS A 63 -5.47 18.42 14.47
C LYS A 63 -4.96 18.14 13.06
N SER A 64 -4.09 19.00 12.55
CA SER A 64 -3.49 18.87 11.22
C SER A 64 -2.63 17.61 11.12
N TYR A 65 -1.68 17.44 12.04
CA TYR A 65 -0.77 16.30 12.08
C TYR A 65 -1.50 14.98 12.28
N SER A 66 -2.49 14.93 13.18
CA SER A 66 -3.31 13.73 13.39
C SER A 66 -4.09 13.37 12.13
N LYS A 67 -4.66 14.35 11.42
CA LYS A 67 -5.38 14.08 10.16
C LYS A 67 -4.45 13.51 9.09
N VAL A 68 -3.25 14.07 8.92
CA VAL A 68 -2.25 13.54 7.96
C VAL A 68 -1.83 12.12 8.35
N LEU A 69 -1.51 11.88 9.63
CA LEU A 69 -1.17 10.55 10.13
C LEU A 69 -2.32 9.54 9.96
N GLU A 70 -3.55 10.01 9.99
CA GLU A 70 -4.72 9.16 9.78
C GLU A 70 -4.91 8.75 8.33
N ASP A 71 -4.66 9.68 7.42
CA ASP A 71 -4.86 9.56 5.97
C ASP A 71 -3.70 8.81 5.27
N ASP A 72 -2.45 9.26 5.48
CA ASP A 72 -1.25 8.58 5.03
C ASP A 72 -0.09 8.69 6.04
N PRO A 73 0.25 7.61 6.76
CA PRO A 73 1.39 7.58 7.66
C PRO A 73 2.77 7.77 7.00
N HIS A 74 2.93 7.48 5.70
CA HIS A 74 4.23 7.62 5.02
C HIS A 74 4.56 9.07 4.69
N ILE A 75 3.56 9.89 4.32
CA ILE A 75 3.77 11.33 4.15
C ILE A 75 3.88 12.10 5.47
N PHE A 76 3.53 11.47 6.60
CA PHE A 76 3.53 12.13 7.91
C PHE A 76 4.90 12.68 8.33
N ILE A 77 5.98 11.89 8.22
CA ILE A 77 7.34 12.35 8.59
C ILE A 77 7.78 13.54 7.72
N PRO A 78 7.72 13.48 6.38
CA PRO A 78 7.95 14.65 5.52
C PRO A 78 7.08 15.85 5.91
N PHE A 79 5.79 15.63 6.19
CA PHE A 79 4.86 16.68 6.57
C PHE A 79 5.30 17.39 7.85
N ILE A 80 5.63 16.64 8.90
CA ILE A 80 6.06 17.24 10.17
C ILE A 80 7.47 17.79 10.11
N ILE A 81 8.28 17.55 9.07
CA ILE A 81 9.56 18.26 8.89
C ILE A 81 9.28 19.64 8.29
N ASP A 82 8.47 19.68 7.22
CA ASP A 82 8.25 20.88 6.43
C ASP A 82 7.23 21.85 7.03
N ILE A 83 6.16 21.31 7.61
CA ILE A 83 5.03 22.11 8.10
C ILE A 83 5.18 22.30 9.60
N SER A 84 5.54 23.53 9.98
CA SER A 84 5.63 23.93 11.39
C SER A 84 4.24 24.18 12.00
N PRO A 85 4.13 24.17 13.35
CA PRO A 85 2.86 24.47 14.03
C PRO A 85 2.25 25.82 13.65
N ARG A 86 3.08 26.80 13.31
CA ARG A 86 2.64 28.13 12.85
C ARG A 86 1.99 28.07 11.46
N ILE A 87 2.54 27.25 10.56
CA ILE A 87 2.01 27.10 9.19
C ILE A 87 0.68 26.34 9.22
N CYS A 88 0.50 25.41 10.16
CA CYS A 88 -0.77 24.69 10.37
C CYS A 88 -1.99 25.57 10.63
N GLU A 89 -1.82 26.85 11.01
CA GLU A 89 -2.95 27.78 11.17
C GLU A 89 -3.65 28.09 9.84
N SER A 90 -2.87 28.24 8.77
CA SER A 90 -3.33 28.62 7.44
C SER A 90 -3.28 27.48 6.42
N PHE A 91 -2.68 26.35 6.79
CA PHE A 91 -2.54 25.20 5.90
C PHE A 91 -3.86 24.42 5.81
N ASP A 92 -4.37 24.26 4.59
CA ASP A 92 -5.56 23.47 4.33
C ASP A 92 -5.22 21.98 4.21
N VAL A 93 -5.27 21.29 5.34
CA VAL A 93 -4.98 19.85 5.41
C VAL A 93 -6.04 19.03 4.68
N SER A 94 -7.30 19.48 4.64
CA SER A 94 -8.36 18.74 3.94
C SER A 94 -8.07 18.71 2.44
N LYS A 95 -7.80 19.87 1.86
CA LYS A 95 -7.41 19.97 0.46
C LYS A 95 -6.10 19.22 0.17
N PHE A 96 -5.14 19.27 1.09
CA PHE A 96 -3.90 18.50 0.95
C PHE A 96 -4.18 16.99 0.87
N CYS A 97 -4.93 16.42 1.82
CA CYS A 97 -5.31 15.00 1.81
C CYS A 97 -6.12 14.62 0.57
N GLU A 98 -7.06 15.47 0.13
CA GLU A 98 -7.85 15.20 -1.08
C GLU A 98 -7.02 15.18 -2.37
N THR A 99 -5.99 16.02 -2.45
CA THR A 99 -5.10 16.11 -3.63
C THR A 99 -3.90 15.17 -3.54
N HIS A 100 -3.68 14.55 -2.39
CA HIS A 100 -2.62 13.58 -2.16
C HIS A 100 -3.03 12.21 -2.70
N ILE A 101 -2.55 11.91 -3.91
CA ILE A 101 -2.87 10.65 -4.62
C ILE A 101 -1.74 9.60 -4.44
N GLU A 102 -0.51 10.05 -4.14
CA GLU A 102 0.67 9.19 -4.12
C GLU A 102 0.96 8.57 -2.75
N ARG A 103 0.41 7.37 -2.53
CA ARG A 103 0.72 6.52 -1.37
C ARG A 103 1.98 5.69 -1.61
N GLN A 104 3.12 6.37 -1.70
CA GLN A 104 4.40 5.69 -1.82
C GLN A 104 5.00 5.41 -0.45
N GLU A 105 5.40 4.17 -0.23
CA GLU A 105 6.05 3.75 1.01
C GLU A 105 7.48 4.30 1.08
N ILE A 106 7.86 4.81 2.25
CA ILE A 106 9.23 5.16 2.58
C ILE A 106 9.84 4.01 3.40
N GLY A 107 10.85 3.35 2.86
CA GLY A 107 11.60 2.31 3.54
C GLY A 107 12.66 2.90 4.47
N PHE A 108 12.29 3.16 5.73
CA PHE A 108 13.23 3.66 6.73
C PHE A 108 14.12 2.55 7.31
N ASP A 109 15.37 2.89 7.62
CA ASP A 109 16.35 1.99 8.22
C ASP A 109 16.13 1.75 9.73
N GLU A 110 16.83 0.75 10.28
CA GLU A 110 16.75 0.41 11.71
C GLU A 110 17.28 1.53 12.62
N LYS A 111 18.17 2.41 12.11
CA LYS A 111 18.65 3.59 12.84
C LYS A 111 17.52 4.58 13.06
N THR A 112 16.74 4.86 12.01
CA THR A 112 15.56 5.73 12.07
C THR A 112 14.53 5.16 13.05
N LYS A 113 14.29 3.86 12.99
CA LYS A 113 13.41 3.17 13.94
C LYS A 113 13.86 3.36 15.38
N SER A 114 15.13 3.09 15.65
CA SER A 114 15.75 3.24 16.98
C SER A 114 15.62 4.67 17.49
N PHE A 115 15.88 5.66 16.63
CA PHE A 115 15.73 7.08 16.94
C PHE A 115 14.29 7.43 17.35
N LEU A 116 13.28 6.99 16.57
CA LEU A 116 11.87 7.26 16.85
C LEU A 116 11.42 6.60 18.15
N GLU A 117 11.79 5.33 18.39
CA GLU A 117 11.48 4.60 19.62
C GLU A 117 12.14 5.19 20.87
N GLU A 118 13.42 5.57 20.77
CA GLU A 118 14.12 6.23 21.88
C GLU A 118 13.50 7.60 22.18
N THR A 119 13.21 8.38 21.15
CA THR A 119 12.55 9.68 21.28
C THR A 119 11.18 9.54 21.94
N ALA A 120 10.40 8.54 21.52
CA ALA A 120 9.07 8.30 22.07
C ALA A 120 9.13 7.91 23.55
N ARG A 121 10.04 7.00 23.93
CA ARG A 121 10.28 6.63 25.34
C ARG A 121 10.71 7.84 26.17
N ARG A 122 11.70 8.61 25.68
CA ARG A 122 12.21 9.81 26.37
C ARG A 122 11.14 10.86 26.60
N LYS A 123 10.20 11.01 25.67
CA LYS A 123 9.11 11.99 25.74
C LYS A 123 7.81 11.43 26.34
N GLY A 124 7.76 10.14 26.67
CA GLY A 124 6.62 9.44 27.26
C GLY A 124 5.41 9.33 26.33
N ILE A 125 5.65 9.03 25.05
CA ILE A 125 4.61 8.90 24.01
C ILE A 125 4.62 7.54 23.31
N ASP A 126 5.52 6.64 23.70
CA ASP A 126 5.68 5.27 23.19
C ASP A 126 4.39 4.44 23.32
N GLU A 127 3.64 4.62 24.40
CA GLU A 127 2.36 3.94 24.63
C GLU A 127 1.16 4.60 23.92
N SER A 128 1.37 5.74 23.24
CA SER A 128 0.28 6.45 22.58
C SER A 128 -0.19 5.72 21.32
N LEU A 129 -1.52 5.67 21.14
CA LEU A 129 -2.11 5.05 19.95
C LEU A 129 -1.60 5.66 18.62
N PRO A 130 -1.45 7.01 18.49
CA PRO A 130 -0.90 7.61 17.27
C PRO A 130 0.53 7.15 17.00
N PHE A 131 1.38 7.07 18.03
CA PHE A 131 2.75 6.60 17.85
C PHE A 131 2.83 5.12 17.46
N LYS A 132 2.07 4.25 18.13
CA LYS A 132 1.98 2.82 17.76
C LYS A 132 1.49 2.63 16.33
N LYS A 133 0.51 3.44 15.90
CA LYS A 133 0.03 3.45 14.51
C LYS A 133 1.17 3.83 13.57
N LEU A 134 1.84 4.97 13.80
CA LEU A 134 2.97 5.42 12.99
C LEU A 134 4.04 4.33 12.85
N MET A 135 4.49 3.75 13.97
CA MET A 135 5.52 2.71 13.97
C MET A 135 5.10 1.47 13.17
N ARG A 136 3.83 1.03 13.29
CA ARG A 136 3.30 -0.10 12.54
C ARG A 136 3.30 0.13 11.02
N PHE A 137 3.11 1.36 10.56
CA PHE A 137 3.09 1.67 9.13
C PHE A 137 4.49 1.93 8.57
N LEU A 138 5.34 2.64 9.31
CA LEU A 138 6.72 2.90 8.85
C LEU A 138 7.62 1.67 8.95
N PHE A 139 7.37 0.84 9.96
CA PHE A 139 8.11 -0.38 10.22
C PHE A 139 7.10 -1.51 10.40
N PRO A 140 6.40 -1.91 9.31
CA PRO A 140 5.51 -3.03 9.38
C PRO A 140 6.30 -4.18 9.96
N LEU A 141 5.72 -4.84 10.97
CA LEU A 141 6.19 -6.13 11.41
C LEU A 141 6.13 -6.99 10.15
N ARG A 142 7.29 -7.15 9.50
CA ARG A 142 7.52 -8.25 8.59
C ARG A 142 7.48 -9.47 9.48
N THR A 143 6.29 -9.86 9.93
CA THR A 143 6.04 -11.28 10.15
C THR A 143 6.55 -11.90 8.87
N PRO A 144 7.63 -12.69 8.88
CA PRO A 144 7.99 -13.43 7.69
C PRO A 144 6.68 -14.08 7.25
N ARG A 145 6.25 -13.78 6.01
CA ARG A 145 5.17 -14.53 5.37
C ARG A 145 5.40 -15.98 5.76
N PRO A 146 4.40 -16.72 6.29
CA PRO A 146 4.62 -18.11 6.69
C PRO A 146 5.30 -18.82 5.52
N ILE A 147 6.59 -19.15 5.69
CA ILE A 147 7.35 -19.82 4.66
C ILE A 147 6.99 -21.27 4.86
N THR A 148 6.00 -21.75 4.11
CA THR A 148 5.82 -23.19 4.01
C THR A 148 6.95 -23.74 3.15
N GLY A 149 7.36 -24.98 3.36
CA GLY A 149 8.34 -25.67 2.51
C GLY A 149 7.94 -25.66 1.04
N ALA A 150 6.65 -25.49 0.72
CA ALA A 150 6.14 -25.31 -0.63
C ALA A 150 6.65 -24.03 -1.33
N GLU A 151 7.08 -23.01 -0.59
CA GLU A 151 7.72 -21.81 -1.15
C GLU A 151 9.24 -22.00 -1.39
N THR A 152 9.84 -23.03 -0.78
CA THR A 152 11.26 -23.36 -0.97
C THR A 152 11.47 -24.25 -2.18
N GLN A 153 12.70 -24.74 -2.42
CA GLN A 153 12.96 -25.76 -3.44
C GLN A 153 12.59 -27.18 -2.96
N ASP A 154 12.22 -27.37 -1.70
CA ASP A 154 11.92 -28.67 -1.09
C ASP A 154 10.42 -29.01 -1.13
N HIS A 155 9.89 -29.14 -2.35
CA HIS A 155 8.49 -29.47 -2.58
C HIS A 155 8.30 -30.41 -3.77
N TYR A 156 7.11 -31.00 -3.85
CA TYR A 156 6.59 -31.64 -5.06
C TYR A 156 5.67 -30.66 -5.77
N ALA A 157 5.83 -30.48 -7.08
CA ALA A 157 4.96 -29.67 -7.90
C ALA A 157 4.08 -30.58 -8.78
N TYR A 158 2.77 -30.43 -8.65
CA TYR A 158 1.77 -31.15 -9.44
C TYR A 158 1.11 -30.17 -10.41
N TYR A 159 1.39 -30.36 -11.69
CA TYR A 159 0.78 -29.62 -12.79
C TYR A 159 -0.34 -30.45 -13.42
N LEU A 160 -1.08 -29.85 -14.35
CA LEU A 160 -2.11 -30.54 -15.15
C LEU A 160 -3.29 -31.03 -14.32
N ALA A 161 -3.84 -30.15 -13.48
CA ALA A 161 -5.02 -30.46 -12.69
C ALA A 161 -6.21 -30.81 -13.59
N GLU A 162 -6.99 -31.82 -13.17
CA GLU A 162 -8.19 -32.24 -13.88
C GLU A 162 -9.34 -31.25 -13.65
N LEU A 163 -10.03 -30.86 -14.72
CA LEU A 163 -11.12 -29.88 -14.68
C LEU A 163 -12.28 -30.30 -13.77
N THR A 164 -12.61 -31.59 -13.73
CA THR A 164 -13.63 -32.16 -12.83
C THR A 164 -13.22 -32.02 -11.37
N SER A 165 -11.95 -32.27 -11.06
CA SER A 165 -11.38 -32.13 -9.72
C SER A 165 -11.39 -30.68 -9.25
N ILE A 166 -11.05 -29.74 -10.14
CA ILE A 166 -11.13 -28.28 -9.85
C ILE A 166 -12.56 -27.91 -9.46
N ARG A 167 -13.55 -28.34 -10.26
CA ARG A 167 -14.97 -28.08 -9.98
C ARG A 167 -15.43 -28.68 -8.66
N ASN A 168 -15.03 -29.91 -8.37
CA ASN A 168 -15.43 -30.62 -7.15
C ASN A 168 -14.83 -29.97 -5.89
N PHE A 169 -13.58 -29.50 -5.97
CA PHE A 169 -12.87 -28.95 -4.81
C PHE A 169 -13.18 -27.47 -4.58
N PHE A 170 -13.11 -26.64 -5.63
CA PHE A 170 -13.28 -25.18 -5.54
C PHE A 170 -14.69 -24.69 -5.85
N GLY A 171 -15.56 -25.57 -6.37
CA GLY A 171 -16.92 -25.23 -6.77
C GLY A 171 -17.01 -24.59 -8.16
N ASP A 172 -18.25 -24.42 -8.61
CA ASP A 172 -18.58 -23.95 -9.97
C ASP A 172 -17.97 -22.58 -10.30
N ARG A 173 -17.90 -21.69 -9.32
CA ARG A 173 -17.43 -20.32 -9.55
C ARG A 173 -15.97 -20.26 -9.97
N ILE A 174 -15.09 -20.91 -9.22
CA ILE A 174 -13.66 -20.96 -9.54
C ILE A 174 -13.45 -21.76 -10.82
N TYR A 175 -14.19 -22.85 -11.01
CA TYR A 175 -14.16 -23.63 -12.24
C TYR A 175 -14.47 -22.79 -13.49
N GLU A 176 -15.53 -21.99 -13.48
CA GLU A 176 -15.86 -21.10 -14.61
C GLU A 176 -14.81 -20.00 -14.79
N ALA A 177 -14.25 -19.47 -13.71
CA ALA A 177 -13.17 -18.49 -13.81
C ALA A 177 -11.90 -19.09 -14.44
N VAL A 178 -11.51 -20.30 -14.05
CA VAL A 178 -10.41 -21.05 -14.67
C VAL A 178 -10.68 -21.30 -16.15
N LYS A 179 -11.91 -21.61 -16.55
CA LYS A 179 -12.27 -21.79 -17.98
C LYS A 179 -12.04 -20.55 -18.83
N THR A 180 -12.15 -19.38 -18.22
CA THR A 180 -11.93 -18.08 -18.86
C THR A 180 -10.51 -17.54 -18.66
N SER A 181 -9.61 -18.30 -18.04
CA SER A 181 -8.21 -17.89 -17.86
C SER A 181 -7.49 -17.84 -19.21
N ALA A 182 -6.47 -16.97 -19.32
CA ALA A 182 -5.69 -16.85 -20.53
C ALA A 182 -4.97 -18.16 -20.88
N THR A 183 -4.47 -18.87 -19.86
CA THR A 183 -3.84 -20.19 -20.02
C THR A 183 -4.84 -21.20 -20.58
N ARG A 184 -6.05 -21.27 -20.01
CA ARG A 184 -7.04 -22.24 -20.44
C ARG A 184 -7.59 -21.97 -21.84
N ILE A 185 -7.74 -20.71 -22.21
CA ILE A 185 -8.15 -20.33 -23.58
C ILE A 185 -7.13 -20.87 -24.59
N LYS A 186 -5.83 -20.66 -24.35
CA LYS A 186 -4.76 -21.17 -25.22
C LYS A 186 -4.75 -22.71 -25.29
N GLU A 187 -4.98 -23.39 -24.16
CA GLU A 187 -5.08 -24.84 -24.13
C GLU A 187 -6.25 -25.37 -24.94
N ASN A 188 -7.41 -24.71 -24.83
CA ASN A 188 -8.61 -25.07 -25.59
C ASN A 188 -8.40 -24.85 -27.09
N ASP A 189 -7.71 -23.77 -27.49
CA ASP A 189 -7.40 -23.48 -28.89
C ASP A 189 -6.51 -24.58 -29.51
N LEU A 190 -5.59 -25.14 -28.72
CA LEU A 190 -4.70 -26.22 -29.15
C LEU A 190 -5.37 -27.60 -29.10
N ASN A 191 -6.17 -27.87 -28.07
CA ASN A 191 -6.89 -29.13 -27.90
C ASN A 191 -8.18 -28.93 -27.08
N PRO A 192 -9.34 -28.79 -27.76
CA PRO A 192 -10.63 -28.58 -27.10
C PRO A 192 -11.07 -29.73 -26.20
N GLU A 193 -10.61 -30.96 -26.46
CA GLU A 193 -10.99 -32.16 -25.70
C GLU A 193 -10.14 -32.37 -24.45
N ARG A 194 -9.13 -31.52 -24.20
CA ARG A 194 -8.22 -31.65 -23.07
C ARG A 194 -8.97 -31.50 -21.74
N THR A 195 -8.99 -32.55 -20.92
CA THR A 195 -9.67 -32.56 -19.61
C THR A 195 -8.81 -32.05 -18.46
N THR A 196 -7.53 -31.75 -18.71
CA THR A 196 -6.57 -31.21 -17.74
C THR A 196 -6.16 -29.78 -18.10
N THR A 197 -5.67 -29.01 -17.12
CA THR A 197 -5.22 -27.63 -17.33
C THR A 197 -4.00 -27.28 -16.48
N GLU A 198 -3.13 -26.43 -17.01
CA GLU A 198 -2.01 -25.76 -16.33
C GLU A 198 -2.45 -24.51 -15.57
N SER A 199 -3.70 -24.08 -15.75
CA SER A 199 -4.27 -22.96 -15.00
C SER A 199 -4.37 -23.23 -13.50
N VAL A 200 -4.27 -24.50 -13.09
CA VAL A 200 -4.25 -24.89 -11.69
C VAL A 200 -3.09 -25.86 -11.45
N TRP A 201 -2.26 -25.54 -10.47
CA TRP A 201 -1.16 -26.39 -10.05
C TRP A 201 -0.89 -26.23 -8.56
N THR A 202 -0.30 -27.24 -7.96
CA THR A 202 -0.13 -27.32 -6.51
C THR A 202 1.32 -27.62 -6.16
N LYS A 203 1.84 -26.93 -5.13
CA LYS A 203 3.11 -27.28 -4.48
C LYS A 203 2.83 -27.87 -3.11
N ILE A 204 3.36 -29.06 -2.88
CA ILE A 204 3.21 -29.79 -1.62
C ILE A 204 4.60 -29.90 -0.98
N PRO A 205 4.78 -29.41 0.26
CA PRO A 205 6.06 -29.52 0.95
C PRO A 205 6.43 -30.99 1.18
N ARG A 206 7.74 -31.30 1.22
CA ARG A 206 8.19 -32.68 1.49
C ARG A 206 8.11 -33.08 2.96
N ALA A 207 8.14 -32.09 3.86
CA ALA A 207 7.96 -32.30 5.28
C ALA A 207 6.47 -32.50 5.59
N ASP A 208 6.17 -33.57 6.33
CA ASP A 208 4.82 -33.80 6.83
C ASP A 208 4.47 -32.69 7.85
N ASN A 209 3.24 -32.17 7.78
CA ASN A 209 2.64 -31.11 8.63
C ASN A 209 2.80 -29.64 8.16
N GLU A 210 3.15 -29.39 6.91
CA GLU A 210 3.15 -28.04 6.35
C GLU A 210 2.05 -27.84 5.29
N ASP A 211 1.57 -26.61 5.15
CA ASP A 211 0.52 -26.26 4.21
C ASP A 211 1.03 -26.33 2.75
N ALA A 212 0.20 -26.89 1.88
CA ALA A 212 0.40 -26.85 0.43
C ALA A 212 -0.07 -25.52 -0.16
N ILE A 213 0.53 -25.11 -1.28
CA ILE A 213 0.15 -23.90 -2.00
C ILE A 213 -0.54 -24.32 -3.29
N VAL A 214 -1.76 -23.83 -3.50
CA VAL A 214 -2.48 -24.01 -4.77
C VAL A 214 -2.47 -22.70 -5.54
N HIS A 215 -1.97 -22.76 -6.76
CA HIS A 215 -1.95 -21.65 -7.69
C HIS A 215 -3.15 -21.75 -8.62
N LEU A 216 -3.84 -20.63 -8.79
CA LEU A 216 -5.01 -20.50 -9.66
C LEU A 216 -4.79 -19.33 -10.63
N ASP A 217 -4.73 -19.65 -11.93
CA ASP A 217 -4.89 -18.70 -13.02
C ASP A 217 -6.36 -18.66 -13.41
N VAL A 218 -6.97 -17.47 -13.29
CA VAL A 218 -8.41 -17.26 -13.42
C VAL A 218 -8.71 -16.04 -14.28
N GLY A 219 -9.71 -16.15 -15.14
CA GLY A 219 -10.33 -14.99 -15.79
C GLY A 219 -11.27 -14.27 -14.83
N GLY A 220 -11.56 -12.99 -15.10
CA GLY A 220 -12.45 -12.19 -14.25
C GLY A 220 -11.89 -11.98 -12.84
N ALA A 221 -10.58 -11.76 -12.73
CA ALA A 221 -9.91 -11.61 -11.43
C ALA A 221 -10.48 -10.45 -10.59
N PHE A 222 -11.04 -9.42 -11.23
CA PHE A 222 -11.67 -8.29 -10.53
C PHE A 222 -12.96 -8.72 -9.80
N GLU A 223 -13.82 -9.48 -10.45
CA GLU A 223 -15.06 -10.02 -9.86
C GLU A 223 -14.79 -11.07 -8.78
N LEU A 224 -13.66 -11.77 -8.87
CA LEU A 224 -13.20 -12.67 -7.81
C LEU A 224 -12.62 -11.89 -6.62
N ALA A 225 -11.80 -10.88 -6.89
CA ALA A 225 -11.22 -10.02 -5.87
C ALA A 225 -12.29 -9.18 -5.14
N SER A 226 -13.36 -8.77 -5.81
CA SER A 226 -14.49 -8.07 -5.19
C SER A 226 -15.18 -8.90 -4.12
N ASP A 227 -15.20 -10.20 -4.31
CA ASP A 227 -15.95 -11.11 -3.43
C ASP A 227 -15.08 -11.63 -2.29
N LEU A 228 -13.80 -11.87 -2.57
CA LEU A 228 -12.82 -12.27 -1.55
C LEU A 228 -12.37 -11.09 -0.68
N PHE A 229 -12.24 -9.89 -1.27
CA PHE A 229 -11.73 -8.69 -0.62
C PHE A 229 -12.65 -7.49 -0.85
N PRO A 230 -13.90 -7.53 -0.34
CA PRO A 230 -14.91 -6.51 -0.63
C PRO A 230 -14.49 -5.11 -0.19
N GLN A 231 -13.77 -4.97 0.93
CA GLN A 231 -13.30 -3.67 1.41
C GLN A 231 -12.19 -3.08 0.53
N ALA A 232 -11.23 -3.89 0.08
CA ALA A 232 -10.17 -3.44 -0.82
C ALA A 232 -10.73 -3.06 -2.20
N SER A 233 -11.70 -3.82 -2.69
CA SER A 233 -12.33 -3.59 -3.98
C SER A 233 -13.18 -2.32 -4.02
N GLN A 234 -13.79 -1.93 -2.89
CA GLN A 234 -14.46 -0.62 -2.75
C GLN A 234 -13.47 0.55 -2.86
N MET A 235 -12.27 0.41 -2.29
CA MET A 235 -11.22 1.44 -2.37
C MET A 235 -10.71 1.61 -3.81
N VAL A 236 -10.45 0.49 -4.51
CA VAL A 236 -10.02 0.51 -5.92
C VAL A 236 -11.11 1.07 -6.83
N SER A 237 -12.36 0.65 -6.63
CA SER A 237 -13.50 1.17 -7.40
C SER A 237 -13.69 2.68 -7.20
N SER A 238 -13.53 3.17 -5.96
CA SER A 238 -13.59 4.60 -5.66
C SER A 238 -12.46 5.37 -6.35
N ALA A 239 -11.24 4.84 -6.37
CA ALA A 239 -10.11 5.44 -7.07
C ALA A 239 -10.33 5.49 -8.59
N LEU A 240 -10.84 4.41 -9.19
CA LEU A 240 -11.14 4.34 -10.64
C LEU A 240 -12.34 5.22 -11.03
N SER A 241 -13.33 5.38 -10.15
CA SER A 241 -14.49 6.27 -10.36
C SER A 241 -14.08 7.75 -10.40
N THR A 242 -13.05 8.11 -9.64
CA THR A 242 -12.53 9.47 -9.56
C THR A 242 -11.85 9.90 -10.86
N HIS A 243 -11.39 8.95 -11.68
CA HIS A 243 -10.80 9.21 -13.00
C HIS A 243 -11.82 9.30 -14.16
N ARG A 244 -13.10 8.97 -13.95
CA ARG A 244 -14.11 8.96 -15.04
C ARG A 244 -14.99 10.21 -15.16
N PHE A 245 -14.75 11.26 -14.37
CA PHE A 245 -15.46 12.53 -14.51
C PHE A 245 -14.51 13.72 -14.73
N ALA A 246 -13.99 13.82 -15.95
CA ALA A 246 -13.72 15.13 -16.56
C ALA A 246 -14.69 15.29 -17.74
N PRO A 247 -15.82 15.99 -17.58
CA PRO A 247 -16.69 16.31 -18.70
C PRO A 247 -16.09 17.49 -19.47
N GLY A 248 -15.54 17.22 -20.66
CA GLY A 248 -15.21 18.27 -21.62
C GLY A 248 -14.01 17.98 -22.50
N SER A 249 -14.20 17.23 -23.59
CA SER A 249 -13.58 17.51 -24.89
C SER A 249 -14.12 16.51 -25.91
N SER A 250 -14.99 16.99 -26.79
CA SER A 250 -15.46 16.28 -27.97
C SER A 250 -14.50 16.46 -29.15
N ALA A 251 -14.16 15.33 -29.78
CA ALA A 251 -13.78 15.13 -31.18
C ALA A 251 -12.52 15.83 -31.72
N LEU A 252 -11.57 15.03 -32.23
CA LEU A 252 -11.32 14.89 -33.67
C LEU A 252 -10.37 13.71 -33.97
N GLN A 253 -10.66 13.04 -35.09
CA GLN A 253 -9.89 11.96 -35.71
C GLN A 253 -8.42 12.32 -35.94
N ALA A 254 -7.56 11.33 -35.74
CA ALA A 254 -6.40 11.13 -36.59
C ALA A 254 -6.06 9.63 -36.61
N ASP A 255 -6.32 9.01 -37.77
CA ASP A 255 -5.67 7.77 -38.20
C ASP A 255 -4.15 7.94 -38.15
N ALA A 256 -3.44 6.96 -37.60
CA ALA A 256 -2.01 6.79 -37.82
C ALA A 256 -1.61 5.33 -37.64
N ASP A 257 -1.43 4.68 -38.78
CA ASP A 257 -0.45 3.65 -39.15
C ASP A 257 0.13 2.74 -38.05
N LEU A 258 -0.23 1.46 -38.15
CA LEU A 258 0.48 0.32 -37.56
C LEU A 258 1.58 -0.13 -38.54
N SER A 259 2.70 0.58 -38.55
CA SER A 259 3.94 0.04 -39.12
C SER A 259 5.16 0.62 -38.41
N GLU A 260 6.04 -0.27 -37.98
CA GLU A 260 7.42 -0.04 -37.47
C GLU A 260 7.59 0.20 -35.96
N ILE A 261 7.83 -0.90 -35.23
CA ILE A 261 8.76 -0.89 -34.08
C ILE A 261 9.79 -2.00 -34.32
N PRO A 262 11.09 -1.69 -34.43
CA PRO A 262 12.13 -2.70 -34.58
C PRO A 262 12.37 -3.43 -33.24
N GLY A 263 12.38 -4.77 -33.31
CA GLY A 263 12.66 -5.63 -32.17
C GLY A 263 14.14 -5.64 -31.80
N ALA A 264 14.43 -5.48 -30.51
CA ALA A 264 15.73 -5.80 -29.93
C ALA A 264 15.64 -7.17 -29.23
N LEU A 265 16.37 -8.15 -29.76
CA LEU A 265 16.58 -9.48 -29.16
C LEU A 265 17.54 -9.37 -27.97
N ASN A 266 17.22 -10.06 -26.86
CA ASN A 266 18.21 -10.43 -25.85
C ASN A 266 18.61 -11.91 -26.04
N GLU A 267 19.73 -12.32 -25.44
CA GLU A 267 20.43 -13.61 -25.66
C GLU A 267 19.65 -14.89 -25.26
N TYR A 268 18.36 -14.80 -24.91
CA TYR A 268 17.54 -15.96 -24.55
C TYR A 268 16.31 -16.20 -25.44
N GLY A 269 16.12 -15.44 -26.52
CA GLY A 269 15.14 -15.80 -27.56
C GLY A 269 13.67 -15.85 -27.10
N GLU A 270 13.29 -15.14 -26.04
CA GLU A 270 11.90 -15.03 -25.58
C GLU A 270 11.27 -13.70 -26.03
N TYR A 271 10.08 -13.77 -26.61
CA TYR A 271 9.25 -12.60 -26.88
C TYR A 271 8.70 -12.06 -25.55
N MET A 272 9.22 -10.92 -25.08
CA MET A 272 8.54 -10.14 -24.04
C MET A 272 7.26 -9.52 -24.62
N TYR A 273 6.12 -10.17 -24.39
CA TYR A 273 4.83 -9.50 -24.47
C TYR A 273 4.54 -8.83 -23.14
N ALA A 274 4.49 -7.50 -23.14
CA ALA A 274 3.86 -6.75 -22.06
C ALA A 274 2.35 -7.02 -22.10
N SER A 275 1.88 -7.94 -21.24
CA SER A 275 0.44 -8.15 -21.03
C SER A 275 -0.02 -7.34 -19.81
N PRO A 276 -1.04 -6.47 -19.94
CA PRO A 276 -1.62 -5.78 -18.80
C PRO A 276 -2.51 -6.74 -18.01
N ALA A 277 -2.38 -6.73 -16.68
CA ALA A 277 -3.26 -7.35 -15.69
C ALA A 277 -3.34 -8.90 -15.69
N LEU A 278 -2.32 -9.56 -15.15
CA LEU A 278 -2.45 -10.92 -14.60
C LEU A 278 -2.65 -10.83 -13.09
N GLY A 279 -3.84 -11.21 -12.62
CA GLY A 279 -4.14 -11.34 -11.20
C GLY A 279 -3.84 -12.76 -10.75
N THR A 280 -2.67 -12.98 -10.15
CA THR A 280 -2.35 -14.25 -9.49
C THR A 280 -2.96 -14.24 -8.09
N ILE A 281 -3.90 -15.14 -7.84
CA ILE A 281 -4.40 -15.40 -6.48
C ILE A 281 -3.56 -16.54 -5.90
N ILE A 282 -2.84 -16.24 -4.81
CA ILE A 282 -2.18 -17.25 -3.98
C ILE A 282 -3.10 -17.50 -2.80
N CYS A 283 -3.63 -18.72 -2.72
CA CYS A 283 -4.42 -19.20 -1.58
C CYS A 283 -3.53 -20.00 -0.63
#